data_AF-A0A357VHS4-F1
#
_entry.id   AF-A0A357VHS4-F1
#
_cell.length_a   1.000
_cell.length_b   1.000
_cell.length_c   1.000
_cell.angle_alpha   90.00
_cell.angle_beta   90.00
_cell.angle_gamma   90.00
#
_symmetry.space_group_name_H-M   'P 1'
#
loop_
_entity.id
_entity.type
_entity.pdbx_description
1 polymer ?
#
loop_
_entity_poly.entity_id
_entity_poly.type
_entity_poly.pdbx_seq_one_letter_code
_entity_poly.pdbx_strand_id
1 'polypeptide(L)'
;MRYELFGHVPTRGQWKWNKARAYRAAANYEEYLRYWADKMTLEEYWERTGRRLEFLRPNPRTGRPEYWVEPKDEVPCDTNWLDIPAYGRCTGYPTEKSEGLPEHILRAATEPGDLVADF
;
A
#
# COMPACT_ATOMS: atom_id res chain seq x y z
N MET A 1 3.93 6.14 22.10
CA MET A 1 2.75 6.58 22.88
C MET A 1 1.80 5.42 23.13
N ARG A 2 1.21 5.33 24.34
CA ARG A 2 0.22 4.31 24.70
C ARG A 2 -1.04 5.00 25.20
N TYR A 3 -2.16 4.71 24.58
CA TYR A 3 -3.49 5.21 24.92
C TYR A 3 -4.51 4.24 24.35
N GLU A 4 -5.77 4.37 24.74
CA GLU A 4 -6.84 3.50 24.25
C GLU A 4 -7.28 3.90 22.84
N LEU A 5 -7.43 2.91 21.96
CA LEU A 5 -8.11 3.04 20.67
C LEU A 5 -9.00 1.83 20.47
N PHE A 6 -10.30 2.05 20.24
CA PHE A 6 -11.28 0.98 20.04
C PHE A 6 -11.24 -0.12 21.12
N GLY A 7 -11.09 0.25 22.40
CA GLY A 7 -10.97 -0.69 23.51
C GLY A 7 -9.62 -1.40 23.63
N HIS A 8 -8.62 -1.02 22.81
CA HIS A 8 -7.28 -1.61 22.83
C HIS A 8 -6.23 -0.63 23.34
N VAL A 9 -5.41 -1.10 24.30
CA VAL A 9 -4.19 -0.43 24.77
C VAL A 9 -3.00 -1.36 24.52
N PRO A 10 -1.92 -0.92 23.84
CA PRO A 10 -0.78 -1.78 23.57
C PRO A 10 -0.08 -2.21 24.87
N THR A 11 0.02 -3.51 25.12
CA THR A 11 0.79 -4.07 26.24
C THR A 11 2.30 -4.07 25.96
N ARG A 12 2.68 -4.21 24.68
CA ARG A 12 4.05 -4.07 24.17
C ARG A 12 4.06 -3.12 22.97
N GLY A 13 5.19 -2.44 22.75
CA GLY A 13 5.33 -1.43 21.71
C GLY A 13 4.55 -0.15 22.01
N GLN A 14 4.18 0.56 20.94
CA GLN A 14 3.47 1.83 20.99
C GLN A 14 2.72 2.15 19.70
N TRP A 15 1.71 3.01 19.78
CA TRP A 15 1.04 3.55 18.59
C TRP A 15 1.99 4.44 17.78
N LYS A 16 1.83 4.40 16.45
CA LYS A 16 2.57 5.25 15.52
C LYS A 16 2.11 6.70 15.61
N TRP A 17 0.81 6.93 15.79
CA TRP A 17 0.24 8.27 15.86
C TRP A 17 0.09 8.77 17.28
N ASN A 18 0.15 10.09 17.44
CA ASN A 18 -0.20 10.72 18.71
C ASN A 18 -1.70 10.65 18.96
N LYS A 19 -2.09 10.84 20.23
CA LYS A 19 -3.48 10.73 20.67
C LYS A 19 -4.39 11.66 19.86
N ALA A 20 -4.06 12.95 19.78
CA ALA A 20 -4.93 13.92 19.09
C ALA A 20 -5.18 13.56 17.61
N ARG A 21 -4.14 13.16 16.87
CA ARG A 21 -4.24 12.72 15.47
C ARG A 21 -5.09 11.46 15.33
N ALA A 22 -4.84 10.44 16.15
CA ALA A 22 -5.56 9.17 16.07
C ALA A 22 -7.05 9.32 16.39
N TYR A 23 -7.40 10.12 17.40
CA TYR A 23 -8.81 10.38 17.72
C TYR A 23 -9.51 11.21 16.65
N ARG A 24 -8.82 12.18 16.04
CA ARG A 24 -9.37 12.92 14.89
C ARG A 24 -9.65 11.99 13.71
N ALA A 25 -8.72 11.09 13.40
CA ALA A 25 -8.88 10.14 12.31
C ALA A 25 -9.95 9.08 12.60
N ALA A 26 -10.12 8.67 13.85
CA ALA A 26 -11.23 7.82 14.28
C ALA A 26 -12.58 8.53 14.10
N ALA A 27 -12.67 9.81 14.50
CA ALA A 27 -13.88 10.61 14.33
C ALA A 27 -14.25 10.80 12.84
N ASN A 28 -13.27 11.04 11.97
CA ASN A 28 -13.51 11.09 10.52
C ASN A 28 -14.13 9.79 10.00
N TYR A 29 -13.68 8.63 10.51
CA TYR A 29 -14.21 7.33 10.12
C TYR A 29 -15.63 7.10 10.66
N GLU A 30 -15.93 7.53 11.88
CA GLU A 30 -17.29 7.48 12.44
C GLU A 30 -18.26 8.37 11.65
N GLU A 31 -17.82 9.55 11.21
CA GLU A 31 -18.62 10.44 10.35
C GLU A 31 -18.92 9.79 8.99
N TYR A 32 -17.90 9.17 8.38
CA TYR A 32 -18.08 8.37 7.17
C TYR A 32 -19.12 7.25 7.38
N LEU A 33 -19.00 6.47 8.45
CA LEU A 33 -19.95 5.40 8.76
C LEU A 33 -21.38 5.90 8.95
N ARG A 34 -21.56 7.08 9.53
CA ARG A 34 -22.87 7.64 9.85
C ARG A 34 -23.61 8.20 8.64
N TYR A 35 -22.90 8.85 7.71
CA TYR A 35 -23.55 9.68 6.68
C TYR A 35 -23.27 9.25 5.23
N TRP A 36 -22.23 8.43 5.02
CA TRP A 36 -21.65 8.18 3.70
C TRP A 36 -21.43 6.70 3.36
N ALA A 37 -21.30 5.82 4.34
CA ALA A 37 -21.00 4.40 4.10
C ALA A 37 -22.09 3.63 3.33
N ASP A 38 -23.32 4.15 3.31
CA ASP A 38 -24.44 3.64 2.49
C ASP A 38 -24.42 4.16 1.05
N LYS A 39 -23.62 5.19 0.76
CA LYS A 39 -23.62 5.93 -0.52
C LYS A 39 -22.34 5.76 -1.33
N MET A 40 -21.21 5.56 -0.67
CA MET A 40 -19.89 5.47 -1.30
C MET A 40 -18.92 4.70 -0.42
N THR A 41 -17.84 4.22 -1.02
CA THR A 41 -16.72 3.60 -0.33
C THR A 41 -15.89 4.63 0.45
N LEU A 42 -15.05 4.15 1.36
CA LEU A 42 -14.16 5.02 2.15
C LEU A 42 -13.15 5.76 1.27
N GLU A 43 -12.72 5.12 0.19
CA GLU A 43 -11.83 5.71 -0.82
C GLU A 43 -12.51 6.84 -1.57
N GLU A 44 -13.70 6.61 -2.12
CA GLU A 44 -14.49 7.65 -2.81
C GLU A 44 -14.80 8.83 -1.88
N TYR A 45 -15.08 8.56 -0.60
CA TYR A 45 -15.27 9.60 0.40
C TYR A 45 -13.98 10.41 0.64
N TRP A 46 -12.84 9.73 0.76
CA TRP A 46 -11.54 10.39 0.90
C TRP A 46 -11.24 11.29 -0.31
N GLU A 47 -11.49 10.81 -1.53
CA GLU A 47 -11.34 11.61 -2.76
C GLU A 47 -12.24 12.83 -2.76
N ARG A 48 -13.53 12.64 -2.41
CA ARG A 48 -14.52 13.73 -2.31
C ARG A 48 -14.10 14.81 -1.31
N THR A 49 -13.38 14.45 -0.25
CA THR A 49 -12.87 15.41 0.75
C THR A 49 -11.58 16.12 0.30
N GLY A 50 -11.17 15.93 -0.96
CA GLY A 50 -9.97 16.51 -1.53
C GLY A 50 -8.69 15.82 -1.05
N ARG A 51 -8.78 14.55 -0.64
CA ARG A 51 -7.64 13.71 -0.21
C ARG A 51 -6.93 14.22 1.05
N ARG A 52 -7.65 14.93 1.92
CA ARG A 52 -7.07 15.59 3.13
C ARG A 52 -7.36 14.88 4.43
N LEU A 53 -8.39 14.03 4.48
CA LEU A 53 -8.77 13.34 5.70
C LEU A 53 -7.88 12.11 5.93
N GLU A 54 -7.64 11.83 7.20
CA GLU A 54 -7.00 10.63 7.68
C GLU A 54 -8.04 9.76 8.37
N PHE A 55 -7.91 8.43 8.28
CA PHE A 55 -8.86 7.50 8.88
C PHE A 55 -8.15 6.45 9.74
N LEU A 56 -8.74 6.19 10.90
CA LEU A 56 -8.36 5.11 11.79
C LEU A 56 -9.62 4.28 12.06
N ARG A 57 -9.59 2.98 11.82
CA ARG A 57 -10.76 2.09 11.91
C ARG A 57 -10.44 0.81 12.66
N PRO A 58 -11.42 0.11 13.25
CA PRO A 58 -11.22 -1.26 13.70
C PRO A 58 -11.05 -2.18 12.48
N ASN A 59 -10.04 -3.04 12.51
CA ASN A 59 -9.86 -4.07 11.50
C ASN A 59 -11.06 -5.05 11.55
N PRO A 60 -11.72 -5.35 10.42
CA PRO A 60 -12.97 -6.11 10.40
C PRO A 60 -12.83 -7.54 10.92
N ARG A 61 -11.62 -8.12 10.91
CA ARG A 61 -11.36 -9.49 11.37
C ARG A 61 -10.91 -9.55 12.83
N THR A 62 -10.20 -8.53 13.31
CA THR A 62 -9.52 -8.59 14.62
C THR A 62 -10.02 -7.55 15.62
N GLY A 63 -10.81 -6.56 15.19
CA GLY A 63 -11.23 -5.41 15.98
C GLY A 63 -10.11 -4.43 16.31
N ARG A 64 -8.84 -4.77 16.01
CA ARG A 64 -7.68 -3.95 16.37
C ARG A 64 -7.62 -2.66 15.56
N PRO A 65 -7.08 -1.56 16.12
CA PRO A 65 -6.88 -0.32 15.38
C PRO A 65 -6.03 -0.54 14.12
N GLU A 66 -6.58 -0.15 12.98
CA GLU A 66 -5.97 -0.18 11.66
C GLU A 66 -5.90 1.25 11.12
N TYR A 67 -4.71 1.65 10.67
CA TYR A 67 -4.51 2.91 9.96
C TYR A 67 -4.91 2.68 8.52
N TRP A 68 -5.91 3.42 8.04
CA TRP A 68 -6.23 3.38 6.62
C TRP A 68 -5.13 4.10 5.87
N VAL A 69 -4.61 3.45 4.84
CA VAL A 69 -3.60 4.00 3.93
C VAL A 69 -4.30 4.23 2.61
N GLU A 70 -4.01 5.38 1.99
CA GLU A 70 -4.52 5.68 0.66
C GLU A 70 -4.15 4.54 -0.31
N PRO A 71 -5.08 4.14 -1.20
CA PRO A 71 -4.76 3.26 -2.30
C PRO A 71 -3.63 3.87 -3.12
N LYS A 72 -2.69 3.02 -3.54
CA LYS A 72 -1.61 3.40 -4.43
C LYS A 72 -1.64 2.46 -5.62
N ASP A 73 -1.66 3.05 -6.81
CA ASP A 73 -1.53 2.31 -8.06
C ASP A 73 -0.10 1.76 -8.24
N GLU A 74 0.86 2.38 -7.56
CA GLU A 74 2.27 2.05 -7.63
C GLU A 74 2.83 1.72 -6.25
N VAL A 75 3.68 0.68 -6.21
CA VAL A 75 4.44 0.29 -5.02
C VAL A 75 5.90 0.64 -5.28
N PRO A 76 6.63 1.22 -4.30
CA PRO A 76 8.07 1.40 -4.44
C PRO A 76 8.75 0.07 -4.80
N CYS A 77 9.47 0.05 -5.92
CA CYS A 77 10.29 -1.09 -6.28
C CYS A 77 11.44 -1.23 -5.28
N ASP A 78 11.54 -2.38 -4.61
CA ASP A 78 12.67 -2.72 -3.76
C ASP A 78 13.64 -3.66 -4.49
N THR A 79 14.64 -4.19 -3.79
CA THR A 79 15.64 -5.09 -4.38
C THR A 79 15.19 -6.55 -4.43
N ASN A 80 13.91 -6.85 -4.16
CA ASN A 80 13.36 -8.20 -4.07
C ASN A 80 12.26 -8.43 -5.12
N TRP A 81 12.66 -8.93 -6.28
CA TRP A 81 11.79 -9.07 -7.46
C TRP A 81 11.14 -10.46 -7.54
N LEU A 82 10.39 -10.85 -6.50
CA LEU A 82 9.71 -12.16 -6.45
C LEU A 82 8.48 -12.25 -7.37
N ASP A 83 8.00 -11.10 -7.83
CA ASP A 83 6.89 -10.94 -8.76
C ASP A 83 7.29 -11.20 -10.22
N ILE A 84 8.59 -11.15 -10.54
CA ILE A 84 9.12 -11.42 -11.87
C ILE A 84 9.61 -12.87 -11.95
N PRO A 85 9.07 -13.70 -12.86
CA PRO A 85 9.56 -15.07 -13.03
C PRO A 85 11.04 -15.07 -13.44
N ALA A 86 11.85 -15.96 -12.87
CA ALA A 86 13.26 -16.04 -13.25
C ALA A 86 13.49 -16.65 -14.65
N TYR A 87 12.63 -17.59 -15.08
CA TYR A 87 12.82 -18.38 -16.29
C TYR A 87 11.72 -18.17 -17.33
N GLY A 88 12.11 -18.13 -18.61
CA GLY A 88 11.26 -18.24 -19.79
C GLY A 88 11.21 -19.69 -20.30
N ARG A 89 10.29 -19.99 -21.21
CA ARG A 89 10.12 -21.32 -21.83
C ARG A 89 9.70 -21.23 -23.30
N CYS A 90 10.15 -20.20 -24.02
CA CYS A 90 9.70 -19.90 -25.37
C CYS A 90 10.63 -20.47 -26.45
N THR A 91 11.92 -20.59 -26.17
CA THR A 91 12.96 -20.93 -27.17
C THR A 91 13.48 -22.36 -27.06
N GLY A 92 13.22 -23.01 -25.93
CA GLY A 92 13.79 -24.32 -25.61
C GLY A 92 15.24 -24.25 -25.09
N TYR A 93 15.81 -23.05 -24.91
CA TYR A 93 17.10 -22.89 -24.25
C TYR A 93 16.99 -23.26 -22.76
N PRO A 94 17.86 -24.15 -22.22
CA PRO A 94 17.65 -24.75 -20.89
C PRO A 94 17.58 -23.76 -19.72
N THR A 95 18.25 -22.61 -19.85
CA THR A 95 18.38 -21.58 -18.81
C THR A 95 17.85 -20.23 -19.28
N GLU A 96 16.88 -20.23 -20.20
CA GLU A 96 16.22 -19.04 -20.72
C GLU A 96 15.69 -18.17 -19.57
N LYS A 97 16.08 -16.90 -19.52
CA LYS A 97 15.52 -15.93 -18.57
C LYS A 97 14.14 -15.49 -19.05
N SER A 98 13.23 -15.14 -18.13
CA SER A 98 11.98 -14.51 -18.56
C SER A 98 12.29 -13.16 -19.21
N GLU A 99 11.47 -12.71 -20.17
CA GLU A 99 11.63 -11.37 -20.78
C GLU A 99 11.30 -10.23 -19.81
N GLY A 100 10.48 -10.49 -18.79
CA GLY A 100 10.12 -9.49 -17.79
C GLY A 100 11.33 -9.02 -16.97
N LEU A 101 12.32 -9.90 -16.73
CA LEU A 101 13.53 -9.54 -16.00
C LEU A 101 14.41 -8.51 -16.75
N PRO A 102 14.89 -8.77 -17.99
CA PRO A 102 15.66 -7.80 -18.76
C PRO A 102 14.82 -6.55 -19.08
N GLU A 103 13.52 -6.67 -19.35
CA GLU A 103 12.66 -5.49 -19.56
C GLU A 103 12.69 -4.55 -18.35
N HIS A 104 12.58 -5.10 -17.14
CA HIS A 104 12.64 -4.31 -15.91
C HIS A 104 14.00 -3.62 -15.73
N ILE A 105 15.09 -4.35 -15.97
CA ILE A 105 16.46 -3.83 -15.89
C ILE A 105 16.66 -2.69 -16.89
N LEU A 106 16.23 -2.86 -18.15
CA LEU A 106 16.40 -1.87 -19.21
C LEU A 106 15.59 -0.60 -18.92
N ARG A 107 14.33 -0.73 -18.50
CA ARG A 107 13.50 0.42 -18.11
C ARG A 107 14.09 1.20 -16.93
N ALA A 108 14.81 0.54 -16.03
CA ALA A 108 15.42 1.16 -14.87
C ALA A 108 16.81 1.78 -15.16
N ALA A 109 17.54 1.26 -16.15
CA ALA A 109 18.96 1.56 -16.35
C ALA A 109 19.30 2.24 -17.68
N THR A 110 18.34 2.37 -18.60
CA THR A 110 18.59 2.88 -19.96
C THR A 110 17.49 3.84 -20.42
N GLU A 111 17.83 4.69 -21.38
CA GLU A 111 16.90 5.57 -22.09
C GLU A 111 16.80 5.19 -23.58
N PRO A 112 15.74 5.62 -24.29
CA PRO A 112 15.61 5.38 -25.73
C PRO A 112 16.83 5.89 -26.52
N GLY A 113 17.51 4.98 -27.21
CA GLY A 113 18.70 5.27 -28.00
C GLY A 113 20.01 4.81 -27.36
N ASP A 114 19.99 4.36 -26.11
CA ASP A 114 21.16 3.75 -25.47
C ASP A 114 21.53 2.41 -26.13
N LEU A 115 22.83 2.10 -26.10
CA LEU A 115 23.35 0.81 -26.57
C LEU A 115 23.32 -0.21 -25.44
N VAL A 116 22.73 -1.37 -25.70
CA VAL A 116 22.65 -2.52 -24.79
C VAL A 116 23.46 -3.67 -25.38
N ALA A 117 24.21 -4.38 -24.55
CA ALA A 117 24.96 -5.56 -24.95
C ALA A 117 24.87 -6.69 -23.92
N ASP A 118 24.82 -7.93 -24.40
CA ASP A 118 24.84 -9.19 -23.65
C ASP A 118 25.81 -10.13 -24.39
N PHE A 119 26.82 -10.66 -23.70
CA PHE A 119 27.99 -11.34 -24.29
C PHE A 119 28.22 -12.73 -23.69
#